data_AF-A0A821YRP7-F1
#
_entry.id   AF-A0A821YRP7-F1
#
_cell.length_a   1.000
_cell.length_b   1.000
_cell.length_c   1.000
_cell.angle_alpha   90.00
_cell.angle_beta   90.00
_cell.angle_gamma   90.00
#
_symmetry.space_group_name_H-M   'P 1'
#
loop_
_entity.id
_entity.type
_entity.pdbx_description
1 polymer ?
#
loop_
_entity_poly.entity_id
_entity_poly.type
_entity_poly.pdbx_seq_one_letter_code
_entity_poly.pdbx_strand_id
1 'polypeptide(L)'
;NEDVRKAYLIEINADLVTRAMAAINTAVANQMSWPEIEELVDDAKQSGDPTARAIHSIKFDINHLTLLLRDPFGDGSDIEKNAGAPAKIDVDLSLTAFANAKRYFDHKKQSSQKQMRTLEAGEKAIKSASKKTNELLKEVERVATVTKARKVFW
;
A
#
# COMPACT_ATOMS: atom_id res chain seq x y z
N ASN A 1 -2.73 3.69 8.29
CA ASN A 1 -1.84 3.94 7.13
C ASN A 1 -1.03 2.68 6.88
N GLU A 2 -1.49 1.82 5.98
CA GLU A 2 -1.04 0.41 5.91
C GLU A 2 0.42 0.28 5.46
N ASP A 3 0.83 0.98 4.39
CA ASP A 3 2.20 0.90 3.88
C ASP A 3 3.26 1.35 4.90
N VAL A 4 2.98 2.43 5.65
CA VAL A 4 3.87 2.92 6.71
C VAL A 4 4.03 1.88 7.81
N ARG A 5 2.93 1.22 8.17
CA ARG A 5 2.98 0.14 9.17
C ARG A 5 3.77 -1.06 8.65
N LYS A 6 3.57 -1.46 7.38
CA LYS A 6 4.35 -2.55 6.78
C LYS A 6 5.85 -2.22 6.78
N ALA A 7 6.20 -1.00 6.37
CA ALA A 7 7.58 -0.52 6.38
C ALA A 7 8.20 -0.57 7.78
N TYR A 8 7.49 -0.04 8.79
CA TYR A 8 7.91 -0.05 10.18
C TYR A 8 8.14 -1.47 10.71
N LEU A 9 7.24 -2.41 10.40
CA LEU A 9 7.38 -3.81 10.80
C LEU A 9 8.60 -4.48 10.15
N ILE A 10 8.95 -4.12 8.91
CA ILE A 10 10.18 -4.59 8.26
C ILE A 10 11.41 -4.03 8.96
N GLU A 11 11.41 -2.75 9.36
CA GLU A 11 12.55 -2.11 10.03
C GLU A 11 12.82 -2.71 11.42
N ILE A 12 11.78 -2.91 12.23
CA ILE A 12 11.97 -3.52 13.56
C ILE A 12 12.46 -4.97 13.45
N ASN A 13 11.92 -5.72 12.47
CA ASN A 13 12.26 -7.12 12.28
C ASN A 13 13.39 -7.33 11.24
N ALA A 14 14.21 -6.31 10.99
CA ALA A 14 15.18 -6.32 9.89
C ALA A 14 16.13 -7.53 9.92
N ASP A 15 16.59 -7.92 11.11
CA ASP A 15 17.46 -9.09 11.27
C ASP A 15 16.75 -10.41 10.95
N LEU A 16 15.46 -10.53 11.32
CA LEU A 16 14.66 -11.70 11.02
C LEU A 16 14.39 -11.80 9.51
N VAL A 17 14.01 -10.68 8.90
CA VAL A 17 13.75 -10.58 7.45
C VAL A 17 15.02 -10.92 6.67
N THR A 18 16.15 -10.33 7.04
CA THR A 18 17.44 -10.58 6.38
C THR A 18 17.86 -12.04 6.50
N ARG A 19 17.69 -12.68 7.67
CA ARG A 19 17.96 -14.11 7.83
C ARG A 19 17.05 -14.99 6.99
N ALA A 20 15.75 -14.69 6.94
CA ALA A 20 14.81 -15.43 6.10
C ALA A 20 15.19 -15.34 4.62
N MET A 21 15.49 -14.13 4.15
CA MET A 21 15.92 -13.90 2.77
C MET A 21 17.24 -14.61 2.45
N ALA A 22 18.20 -14.56 3.36
CA ALA A 22 19.47 -15.26 3.20
C ALA A 22 19.29 -16.78 3.11
N ALA A 23 18.46 -17.38 3.97
CA ALA A 23 18.18 -18.81 3.95
C ALA A 23 17.58 -19.26 2.60
N ILE A 24 16.57 -18.53 2.10
CA ILE A 24 15.98 -18.82 0.79
C ILE A 24 16.99 -18.61 -0.34
N ASN A 25 17.75 -17.52 -0.33
CA ASN A 25 18.76 -17.25 -1.35
C ASN A 25 19.88 -18.29 -1.35
N THR A 26 20.27 -18.83 -0.20
CA THR A 26 21.22 -19.94 -0.10
C THR A 26 20.64 -21.23 -0.68
N ALA A 27 19.36 -21.54 -0.40
CA ALA A 27 18.71 -22.72 -0.97
C ALA A 27 18.61 -22.63 -2.50
N VAL A 28 18.26 -21.45 -3.03
CA VAL A 28 18.25 -21.17 -4.48
C VAL A 28 19.67 -21.26 -5.06
N ALA A 29 20.69 -20.73 -4.38
CA ALA A 29 22.09 -20.81 -4.82
C ALA A 29 22.60 -22.26 -4.88
N ASN A 30 22.07 -23.13 -4.02
CA ASN A 30 22.35 -24.57 -4.03
C ASN A 30 21.56 -25.34 -5.11
N GLN A 31 20.85 -24.65 -6.00
CA GLN A 31 20.07 -25.23 -7.10
C GLN A 31 18.94 -26.16 -6.63
N MET A 32 18.42 -25.95 -5.41
CA MET A 32 17.25 -26.67 -4.92
C MET A 32 16.01 -26.30 -5.74
N SER A 33 15.17 -27.30 -6.02
CA SER A 33 13.89 -27.07 -6.69
C SER A 33 12.90 -26.38 -5.74
N TRP A 34 11.90 -25.70 -6.30
CA TRP A 34 10.94 -24.93 -5.50
C TRP A 34 10.17 -25.79 -4.49
N PRO A 35 9.70 -27.01 -4.84
CA PRO A 35 9.05 -27.90 -3.86
C PRO A 35 9.98 -28.31 -2.72
N GLU A 36 11.26 -28.57 -2.99
CA GLU A 36 12.24 -28.93 -1.95
C GLU A 36 12.50 -27.76 -0.99
N ILE A 37 12.50 -26.52 -1.50
CA ILE A 37 12.65 -25.32 -0.65
C ILE A 37 11.42 -25.14 0.26
N GLU A 38 10.22 -25.40 -0.26
CA GLU A 38 8.99 -25.36 0.55
C GLU A 38 8.98 -26.43 1.65
N GLU A 39 9.36 -27.66 1.31
CA GLU A 39 9.50 -28.77 2.26
C GLU A 39 10.54 -28.44 3.35
N LEU A 40 11.71 -27.93 2.96
CA LEU A 40 12.76 -27.52 3.90
C LEU A 40 12.28 -26.44 4.87
N VAL A 41 11.51 -25.47 4.39
CA VAL A 41 10.95 -24.40 5.23
C VAL A 41 9.89 -24.97 6.18
N ASP A 42 9.06 -25.90 5.74
CA ASP A 42 8.05 -26.53 6.59
C ASP A 42 8.66 -27.44 7.67
N ASP A 43 9.73 -28.16 7.35
CA ASP A 43 10.52 -28.92 8.33
C ASP A 43 11.18 -27.99 9.36
N ALA A 44 11.73 -26.85 8.91
CA ALA A 44 12.31 -25.85 9.80
C ALA A 44 11.24 -25.20 10.70
N LYS A 45 10.02 -24.97 10.20
CA LYS A 45 8.88 -24.51 11.00
C LYS A 45 8.50 -25.53 12.08
N GLN A 46 8.44 -26.82 11.74
CA GLN A 46 8.15 -27.91 12.68
C GLN A 46 9.24 -28.05 13.74
N SER A 47 10.49 -27.83 13.34
CA SER A 47 11.66 -27.80 14.23
C SER A 47 11.68 -26.59 15.17
N GLY A 48 10.76 -25.63 14.99
CA GLY A 48 10.62 -24.46 15.86
C GLY A 48 11.57 -23.31 15.54
N ASP A 49 12.17 -23.28 14.35
CA ASP A 49 13.02 -22.14 13.94
C ASP A 49 12.18 -20.85 13.89
N PRO A 50 12.53 -19.81 14.68
CA PRO A 50 11.80 -18.54 14.67
C PRO A 50 11.80 -17.85 13.31
N THR A 51 12.84 -18.04 12.49
CA THR A 51 12.93 -17.45 11.15
C THR A 51 12.00 -18.17 10.18
N ALA A 52 12.03 -19.50 10.13
CA ALA A 52 11.11 -20.28 9.30
C ALA A 52 9.64 -20.05 9.67
N ARG A 53 9.33 -19.90 10.97
CA ARG A 53 7.95 -19.61 11.44
C ARG A 53 7.42 -18.25 10.98
N ALA A 54 8.30 -17.30 10.68
CA ALA A 54 7.90 -16.02 10.12
C ALA A 54 7.59 -16.12 8.62
N ILE A 55 8.00 -17.17 7.92
CA ILE A 55 7.71 -17.37 6.50
C ILE A 55 6.28 -17.89 6.34
N HIS A 56 5.40 -17.10 5.71
CA HIS A 56 4.04 -17.51 5.44
C HIS A 56 3.92 -18.27 4.11
N SER A 57 4.46 -17.69 3.03
CA SER A 57 4.41 -18.25 1.68
C SER A 57 5.56 -17.72 0.84
N ILE A 58 6.01 -18.50 -0.14
CA ILE A 58 7.06 -18.11 -1.09
C ILE A 58 6.42 -17.96 -2.48
N LYS A 59 6.69 -16.84 -3.16
CA LYS A 59 6.15 -16.49 -4.49
C LYS A 59 7.32 -16.39 -5.46
N PHE A 60 7.82 -17.53 -5.91
CA PHE A 60 9.00 -17.62 -6.75
C PHE A 60 8.80 -17.05 -8.16
N ASP A 61 7.55 -17.01 -8.66
CA ASP A 61 7.16 -16.42 -9.95
C ASP A 61 7.52 -14.93 -10.06
N ILE A 62 7.42 -14.21 -8.94
CA ILE A 62 7.75 -12.78 -8.84
C ILE A 62 8.98 -12.52 -7.97
N ASN A 63 9.68 -13.56 -7.52
CA ASN A 63 10.83 -13.45 -6.60
C ASN A 63 10.47 -12.71 -5.28
N HIS A 64 9.28 -12.97 -4.74
CA HIS A 64 8.83 -12.38 -3.47
C HIS A 64 8.65 -13.44 -2.38
N LEU A 65 8.86 -13.01 -1.14
CA LEU A 65 8.64 -13.78 0.07
C LEU A 65 7.58 -13.09 0.91
N THR A 66 6.51 -13.79 1.28
CA THR A 66 5.51 -13.26 2.20
C THR A 66 5.89 -13.64 3.63
N LEU A 67 6.21 -12.63 4.43
CA LEU A 67 6.55 -12.79 5.84
C LEU A 67 5.39 -12.36 6.74
N LEU A 68 5.25 -13.05 7.87
CA LEU A 68 4.34 -12.73 8.95
C LEU A 68 5.13 -12.01 10.04
N LEU A 69 5.13 -10.68 9.99
CA LEU A 69 5.91 -9.84 10.90
C LEU A 69 5.00 -9.27 11.99
N ARG A 70 5.51 -9.24 13.21
CA ARG A 70 4.84 -8.69 14.40
C ARG A 70 5.74 -7.66 15.05
N ASP A 71 5.16 -6.74 15.80
CA ASP A 71 5.94 -5.84 16.65
C ASP A 71 6.41 -6.63 17.89
N PRO A 72 7.74 -6.77 18.14
CA PRO A 72 8.27 -7.39 19.34
C PRO A 72 8.06 -6.53 20.60
N PHE A 73 7.91 -5.21 20.44
CA PHE A 73 7.80 -4.22 21.52
C PHE A 73 6.37 -3.74 21.74
N GLY A 74 5.45 -4.04 20.83
CA GLY A 74 4.03 -3.76 21.00
C GLY A 74 3.50 -4.52 22.21
N ASP A 75 3.31 -3.82 23.32
CA ASP A 75 2.57 -4.37 24.43
C ASP A 75 1.12 -4.55 23.96
N GLY A 76 0.50 -5.68 24.31
CA GLY A 76 -0.90 -5.92 23.95
C GLY A 76 -1.88 -4.99 24.68
N SER A 77 -1.42 -3.84 25.19
CA SER A 77 -2.14 -2.91 26.06
C SER A 77 -2.84 -1.80 25.28
N ASP A 78 -2.42 -1.50 24.05
CA ASP A 78 -3.12 -0.57 23.17
C ASP A 78 -4.44 -1.18 22.66
N ILE A 79 -5.55 -0.69 23.24
CA ILE A 79 -6.96 -1.03 22.96
C ILE A 79 -7.36 -0.76 21.49
N GLU A 80 -6.51 -0.13 20.69
CA GLU A 80 -6.67 -0.07 19.23
C GLU A 80 -6.40 -1.44 18.61
N LYS A 81 -7.50 -2.19 18.43
CA LYS A 81 -7.70 -3.59 17.97
C LYS A 81 -6.85 -4.18 16.84
N ASN A 82 -5.82 -3.51 16.34
CA ASN A 82 -4.94 -4.05 15.32
C ASN A 82 -3.45 -3.81 15.56
N ALA A 83 -2.98 -3.00 16.51
CA ALA A 83 -1.55 -2.62 16.58
C ALA A 83 -0.59 -3.81 16.81
N GLY A 84 -0.94 -4.75 17.69
CA GLY A 84 -0.14 -5.95 17.98
C GLY A 84 -0.35 -7.14 17.04
N ALA A 85 -1.30 -7.06 16.09
CA ALA A 85 -1.61 -8.16 15.20
C ALA A 85 -0.48 -8.38 14.17
N PRO A 86 -0.08 -9.64 13.89
CA PRO A 86 0.90 -9.92 12.87
C PRO A 86 0.37 -9.52 11.48
N ALA A 87 1.21 -8.86 10.69
CA ALA A 87 0.89 -8.44 9.34
C ALA A 87 1.59 -9.33 8.31
N LYS A 88 0.85 -9.71 7.26
CA LYS A 88 1.42 -10.36 6.07
C LYS A 88 2.03 -9.30 5.17
N ILE A 89 3.32 -9.43 4.91
CA ILE A 89 4.12 -8.43 4.19
C ILE A 89 4.92 -9.14 3.12
N ASP A 90 4.77 -8.69 1.88
CA ASP A 90 5.57 -9.17 0.76
C ASP A 90 6.92 -8.43 0.75
N VAL A 91 8.00 -9.19 0.63
CA VAL A 91 9.39 -8.74 0.62
C VAL A 91 10.06 -9.27 -0.64
N ASP A 92 10.70 -8.39 -1.41
CA ASP A 92 11.46 -8.75 -2.60
C ASP A 92 12.81 -9.37 -2.21
N LEU A 93 13.08 -10.59 -2.67
CA LEU A 93 14.30 -11.36 -2.37
C LEU A 93 15.57 -10.73 -2.97
N SER A 94 15.42 -9.90 -4.02
CA SER A 94 16.55 -9.24 -4.70
C SER A 94 17.06 -7.98 -3.98
N LEU A 95 16.31 -7.49 -2.98
CA LEU A 95 16.62 -6.28 -2.25
C LEU A 95 17.11 -6.56 -0.83
N THR A 96 17.52 -5.53 -0.10
CA THR A 96 17.76 -5.65 1.34
C THR A 96 16.46 -5.40 2.13
N ALA A 97 16.42 -5.80 3.40
CA ALA A 97 15.28 -5.53 4.27
C ALA A 97 14.92 -4.02 4.31
N PHE A 98 15.92 -3.15 4.49
CA PHE A 98 15.72 -1.70 4.51
C PHE A 98 15.29 -1.14 3.14
N ALA A 99 15.78 -1.69 2.03
CA ALA A 99 15.33 -1.27 0.70
C ALA A 99 13.87 -1.67 0.45
N ASN A 100 13.44 -2.83 0.95
CA ASN A 100 12.03 -3.23 0.95
C ASN A 100 11.16 -2.28 1.80
N ALA A 101 11.59 -1.94 3.02
CA ALA A 101 10.88 -0.96 3.84
C ALA A 101 10.75 0.41 3.14
N LYS A 102 11.84 0.88 2.53
CA LYS A 102 11.86 2.13 1.76
C LYS A 102 10.84 2.14 0.62
N ARG A 103 10.69 1.02 -0.12
CA ARG A 103 9.68 0.90 -1.18
C ARG A 103 8.26 1.17 -0.67
N TYR A 104 7.91 0.66 0.52
CA TYR A 104 6.61 0.93 1.12
C TYR A 104 6.44 2.41 1.52
N PHE A 105 7.48 3.05 2.06
CA PHE A 105 7.44 4.49 2.33
C PHE A 105 7.30 5.34 1.05
N ASP A 106 8.04 4.99 0.01
CA ASP A 106 7.97 5.66 -1.29
C ASP A 106 6.59 5.45 -1.93
N HIS A 107 6.01 4.25 -1.82
CA HIS A 107 4.65 3.95 -2.28
C HIS A 107 3.61 4.84 -1.57
N LYS A 108 3.73 5.01 -0.25
CA LYS A 108 2.85 5.93 0.49
C LYS A 108 2.99 7.37 0.00
N LYS A 109 4.22 7.85 -0.20
CA LYS A 109 4.50 9.21 -0.67
C LYS A 109 3.86 9.46 -2.03
N GLN A 110 4.05 8.54 -2.97
CA GLN A 110 3.47 8.62 -4.31
C GLN A 110 1.94 8.58 -4.27
N SER A 111 1.36 7.69 -3.47
CA SER A 111 -0.10 7.58 -3.33
C SER A 111 -0.72 8.85 -2.74
N SER A 112 -0.07 9.44 -1.74
CA SER A 112 -0.47 10.73 -1.17
C SER A 112 -0.42 11.86 -2.22
N GLN A 113 0.65 11.94 -3.00
CA GLN A 113 0.79 12.93 -4.07
C GLN A 113 -0.26 12.75 -5.17
N LYS A 114 -0.57 11.51 -5.56
CA LYS A 114 -1.63 11.19 -6.53
C LYS A 114 -2.99 11.66 -6.01
N GLN A 115 -3.30 11.34 -4.75
CA GLN A 115 -4.54 11.78 -4.10
C GLN A 115 -4.67 13.31 -4.09
N MET A 116 -3.63 14.03 -3.69
CA MET A 116 -3.61 15.50 -3.70
C MET A 116 -3.89 16.06 -5.09
N ARG A 117 -3.20 15.55 -6.12
CA ARG A 117 -3.42 15.98 -7.52
C ARG A 117 -4.83 15.71 -8.01
N THR A 118 -5.42 14.57 -7.63
CA THR A 118 -6.81 14.25 -7.97
C THR A 118 -7.80 15.20 -7.30
N LEU A 119 -7.56 15.55 -6.03
CA LEU A 119 -8.39 16.53 -5.31
C LEU A 119 -8.29 17.92 -5.94
N GLU A 120 -7.08 18.40 -6.24
CA GLU A 120 -6.86 19.69 -6.91
C GLU A 120 -7.53 19.76 -8.29
N ALA A 121 -7.40 18.69 -9.08
CA ALA A 121 -8.06 18.60 -10.38
C ALA A 121 -9.59 18.57 -10.24
N GLY A 122 -10.12 17.85 -9.25
CA GLY A 122 -11.54 17.80 -8.92
C GLY A 122 -12.09 19.17 -8.51
N GLU A 123 -11.40 19.87 -7.61
CA GLU A 123 -11.77 21.22 -7.20
C GLU A 123 -11.79 22.19 -8.38
N LYS A 124 -10.80 22.12 -9.27
CA LYS A 124 -10.73 22.98 -10.46
C LYS A 124 -11.91 22.71 -11.41
N ALA A 125 -12.29 21.45 -11.60
CA ALA A 125 -13.43 21.07 -12.42
C ALA A 125 -14.77 21.52 -11.79
N ILE A 126 -14.92 21.42 -10.47
CA ILE A 126 -16.12 21.92 -9.77
C ILE A 126 -16.23 23.44 -9.89
N LYS A 127 -15.11 24.16 -9.71
CA LYS A 127 -15.06 25.63 -9.87
C LYS A 127 -15.38 26.08 -11.29
N SER A 128 -14.92 25.35 -12.31
CA SER A 128 -15.25 25.69 -13.71
C SER A 128 -16.71 25.38 -14.05
N ALA A 129 -17.23 24.25 -13.56
CA ALA A 129 -18.64 23.89 -13.72
C ALA A 129 -19.56 24.92 -13.04
N SER A 130 -19.27 25.30 -11.79
CA SER A 130 -20.08 26.28 -11.05
C SER A 130 -20.06 27.65 -11.74
N LYS A 131 -18.91 28.08 -12.28
CA LYS A 131 -18.82 29.32 -13.07
C LYS A 131 -19.70 29.24 -14.32
N LYS A 132 -19.62 28.14 -15.08
CA LYS A 132 -20.42 27.97 -16.30
C LYS A 132 -21.93 27.90 -16.00
N THR A 133 -22.33 27.24 -14.92
CA THR A 133 -23.74 27.21 -14.48
C THR A 133 -24.24 28.61 -14.11
N ASN A 134 -23.43 29.39 -13.39
CA ASN A 134 -23.79 30.77 -13.04
C ASN A 134 -23.90 31.67 -14.30
N GLU A 135 -23.00 31.51 -15.26
CA GLU A 135 -23.09 32.20 -16.56
C GLU A 135 -24.35 31.82 -17.34
N LEU A 136 -24.70 30.52 -17.37
CA LEU A 136 -25.94 30.05 -18.00
C LEU A 136 -27.19 30.61 -17.31
N LEU A 137 -27.22 30.66 -15.98
CA LEU A 137 -28.33 31.26 -15.24
C LEU A 137 -28.52 32.75 -15.60
N LYS A 138 -27.43 33.52 -15.65
CA LYS A 138 -27.47 34.93 -16.05
C LYS A 138 -27.96 35.15 -17.49
N GLU A 139 -27.58 34.27 -18.41
CA GLU A 139 -28.05 34.37 -19.80
C GLU A 139 -29.53 34.03 -19.92
N VAL A 140 -30.00 32.99 -19.21
CA VAL A 140 -31.42 32.64 -19.14
C VAL A 140 -32.25 33.81 -18.57
N GLU A 141 -31.78 34.46 -17.50
CA GLU A 141 -32.41 35.66 -16.94
C GLU A 141 -32.48 36.82 -17.96
N ARG A 142 -31.41 37.04 -18.73
CA ARG A 142 -31.37 38.06 -19.78
C ARG A 142 -32.40 37.78 -20.88
N VAL A 143 -32.44 36.56 -21.40
CA VAL A 143 -33.38 36.15 -22.45
C VAL A 143 -34.83 36.25 -21.95
N ALA A 144 -35.10 35.85 -20.70
CA ALA A 144 -36.42 35.99 -20.09
C ALA A 144 -36.86 37.47 -20.00
N THR A 145 -35.95 38.36 -19.61
CA THR A 145 -36.21 39.81 -19.55
C THR A 145 -36.52 40.39 -20.93
N VAL A 146 -35.73 40.02 -21.96
CA VAL A 146 -35.96 40.46 -23.35
C VAL A 146 -37.30 39.95 -23.88
N THR A 147 -37.65 38.69 -23.61
CA THR A 147 -38.92 38.10 -24.08
C THR A 147 -40.12 38.77 -23.41
N LYS A 148 -40.03 39.10 -22.12
CA LYS A 148 -41.05 39.87 -21.41
C LYS A 148 -41.24 41.26 -22.02
N ALA A 149 -40.15 41.94 -22.39
CA ALA A 149 -40.18 43.26 -23.03
C ALA A 149 -40.72 43.24 -24.47
N ARG A 150 -40.63 42.12 -25.19
CA ARG A 150 -41.18 41.97 -26.55
C ARG A 150 -42.69 41.70 -26.58
N LYS A 151 -43.33 41.35 -25.45
CA LYS A 151 -44.79 41.16 -25.33
C LYS A 151 -45.56 42.49 -25.17
N VAL A 152 -45.17 43.51 -25.94
CA VAL A 152 -45.65 44.88 -25.82
C VAL A 152 -46.41 45.27 -27.09
N PHE A 153 -47.74 45.17 -26.94
CA PHE A 153 -48.90 45.79 -27.62
C PHE A 153 -49.16 45.56 -29.12
N TRP A 154 -50.24 44.81 -29.36
CA TRP A 154 -51.33 45.21 -30.26
C TRP A 154 -52.46 45.81 -29.41
#